data_AF-N9SRJ9-F1
#
_entry.id   AF-N9SRJ9-F1
#
_cell.length_a   1.000
_cell.length_b   1.000
_cell.length_c   1.000
_cell.angle_alpha   90.00
_cell.angle_beta   90.00
_cell.angle_gamma   90.00
#
_symmetry.space_group_name_H-M   'P 1'
#
loop_
_entity.id
_entity.type
_entity.pdbx_description
1 polymer ?
#
loop_
_entity_poly.entity_id
_entity_poly.type
_entity_poly.pdbx_seq_one_letter_code
_entity_poly.pdbx_strand_id
1 'polypeptide(L)'
;MNTPRRVLDSSFNATVFTFEIIAVFLLVFFCLVWKLIAVILKKNENKIFLTLGFVLATFISILVPIGLSAIGSRNPIHLIINPLIVIFNSFLLGYGASGQTPLAKGILGQPIVKGIPYLIGGQILGGLFGLLFFYIFFCLYKFVNKKNLEQNKTNELTFLSLFANKSNLSIGRFVVKESFFILLLMLLFPFIGMINTATYSSNHFQLHLAQLVVIGVIILISSFFNFFAFHLIFPIIEIIMQSIIYLKLDKEQRNKEKKNYLMQWTKLLIVILLTILIPIIIAFICIAIKIQTKAIISLS
;
A
#
# COMPACT_ATOMS: atom_id res chain seq x y z
N MET A 1 6.85 21.16 -12.09
CA MET A 1 6.97 19.68 -11.99
C MET A 1 6.90 19.24 -10.53
N ASN A 2 6.07 18.24 -10.21
CA ASN A 2 5.92 17.68 -8.85
C ASN A 2 6.84 16.46 -8.65
N THR A 3 8.15 16.66 -8.74
CA THR A 3 9.17 15.61 -8.51
C THR A 3 9.11 15.09 -7.06
N PRO A 4 9.48 13.82 -6.77
CA PRO A 4 9.43 13.24 -5.43
C PRO A 4 10.09 14.11 -4.34
N ARG A 5 11.24 14.71 -4.62
CA ARG A 5 11.93 15.61 -3.68
C ARG A 5 11.10 16.85 -3.33
N ARG A 6 10.64 17.59 -4.35
CA ARG A 6 9.81 18.81 -4.17
C ARG A 6 8.51 18.53 -3.41
N VAL A 7 7.92 17.37 -3.65
CA VAL A 7 6.71 16.91 -2.95
C VAL A 7 7.00 16.69 -1.47
N LEU A 8 8.13 16.06 -1.13
CA LEU A 8 8.57 15.83 0.25
C LEU A 8 9.03 17.12 0.96
N ASP A 9 9.62 18.07 0.23
CA ASP A 9 10.10 19.36 0.77
C ASP A 9 8.95 20.34 1.08
N SER A 10 7.78 20.16 0.46
CA SER A 10 6.58 20.97 0.73
C SER A 10 5.83 20.45 1.96
N SER A 11 5.30 21.35 2.79
CA SER A 11 4.39 20.98 3.89
C SER A 11 3.02 20.52 3.40
N PHE A 12 2.60 21.02 2.23
CA PHE A 12 1.34 20.62 1.60
C PHE A 12 1.38 20.86 0.09
N ASN A 13 0.84 19.92 -0.68
CA ASN A 13 0.61 20.08 -2.11
C ASN A 13 -0.78 19.51 -2.43
N ALA A 14 -1.76 20.39 -2.60
CA ALA A 14 -3.16 20.01 -2.80
C ALA A 14 -3.35 19.08 -4.01
N THR A 15 -2.62 19.32 -5.10
CA THR A 15 -2.71 18.47 -6.30
C THR A 15 -2.22 17.07 -5.98
N VAL A 16 -1.00 16.91 -5.45
CA VAL A 16 -0.46 15.57 -5.12
C VAL A 16 -1.33 14.87 -4.08
N PHE A 17 -1.76 15.60 -3.04
CA PHE A 17 -2.63 15.08 -1.99
C PHE A 17 -3.92 14.48 -2.57
N THR A 18 -4.60 15.19 -3.47
CA THR A 18 -5.83 14.71 -4.12
C THR A 18 -5.57 13.44 -4.94
N PHE A 19 -4.48 13.38 -5.69
CA PHE A 19 -4.20 12.18 -6.49
C PHE A 19 -3.70 10.99 -5.65
N GLU A 20 -3.03 11.20 -4.52
CA GLU A 20 -2.74 10.15 -3.53
C GLU A 20 -4.06 9.58 -2.96
N ILE A 21 -5.03 10.45 -2.64
CA ILE A 21 -6.37 10.03 -2.20
C ILE A 21 -7.02 9.17 -3.29
N ILE A 22 -7.07 9.64 -4.54
CA ILE A 22 -7.71 8.91 -5.64
C ILE A 22 -7.03 7.57 -5.89
N ALA A 23 -5.69 7.52 -5.87
CA ALA A 23 -4.95 6.28 -6.07
C ALA A 23 -5.29 5.23 -5.01
N VAL A 24 -5.19 5.56 -3.72
CA VAL A 24 -5.47 4.60 -2.66
C VAL A 24 -6.97 4.29 -2.55
N PHE A 25 -7.84 5.23 -2.88
CA PHE A 25 -9.27 5.00 -3.04
C PHE A 25 -9.55 3.89 -4.05
N LEU A 26 -9.00 4.00 -5.27
CA LEU A 26 -9.19 2.99 -6.32
C LEU A 26 -8.58 1.66 -5.90
N LEU A 27 -7.39 1.67 -5.28
CA LEU A 27 -6.73 0.46 -4.80
C LEU A 27 -7.62 -0.32 -3.82
N VAL A 28 -8.09 0.34 -2.76
CA VAL A 28 -8.93 -0.30 -1.74
C VAL A 28 -10.26 -0.75 -2.33
N PHE A 29 -10.93 0.14 -3.08
CA PHE A 29 -12.22 -0.16 -3.68
C PHE A 29 -12.15 -1.40 -4.59
N PHE A 30 -11.23 -1.43 -5.54
CA PHE A 30 -11.14 -2.55 -6.49
C PHE A 30 -10.64 -3.84 -5.83
N CYS A 31 -9.72 -3.79 -4.86
CA CYS A 31 -9.33 -4.97 -4.10
C CYS A 31 -10.52 -5.59 -3.36
N LEU A 32 -11.39 -4.77 -2.75
CA LEU A 32 -12.57 -5.26 -2.03
C LEU A 32 -13.68 -5.74 -2.98
N VAL A 33 -13.91 -5.04 -4.11
CA VAL A 33 -14.82 -5.52 -5.17
C VAL A 33 -14.34 -6.85 -5.71
N TRP A 34 -13.05 -7.03 -5.96
CA TRP A 34 -12.52 -8.31 -6.43
C TRP A 34 -12.68 -9.41 -5.39
N LYS A 35 -12.46 -9.10 -4.11
CA LYS A 35 -12.70 -10.04 -3.00
C LYS A 35 -14.18 -10.46 -2.95
N LEU A 36 -15.11 -9.53 -3.15
CA LEU A 36 -16.54 -9.82 -3.23
C LEU A 36 -16.85 -10.75 -4.42
N ILE A 37 -16.33 -10.44 -5.61
CA ILE A 37 -16.47 -11.30 -6.80
C ILE A 37 -15.92 -12.71 -6.52
N ALA A 38 -14.76 -12.82 -5.88
CA ALA A 38 -14.17 -14.11 -5.54
C ALA A 38 -15.05 -14.93 -4.59
N VAL A 39 -15.72 -14.29 -3.63
CA VAL A 39 -16.68 -14.96 -2.73
C VAL A 39 -17.93 -15.40 -3.50
N ILE A 40 -18.50 -14.53 -4.32
CA ILE A 40 -19.71 -14.84 -5.13
C ILE A 40 -19.44 -16.03 -6.06
N LEU A 41 -18.26 -16.06 -6.71
CA LEU A 41 -17.86 -17.12 -7.63
C LEU A 41 -17.27 -18.35 -6.93
N LYS A 42 -17.22 -18.38 -5.59
CA LYS A 42 -16.56 -19.46 -4.80
C LYS A 42 -15.09 -19.70 -5.20
N LYS A 43 -14.40 -18.65 -5.63
CA LYS A 43 -12.98 -18.61 -6.01
C LYS A 43 -12.11 -17.93 -4.94
N ASN A 44 -12.63 -17.73 -3.74
CA ASN A 44 -11.94 -17.08 -2.62
C ASN A 44 -10.71 -17.84 -2.09
N GLU A 45 -10.49 -19.09 -2.52
CA GLU A 45 -9.29 -19.87 -2.21
C GLU A 45 -8.35 -20.01 -3.42
N ASN A 46 -8.80 -19.58 -4.61
CA ASN A 46 -7.99 -19.63 -5.81
C ASN A 46 -6.98 -18.48 -5.80
N LYS A 47 -5.73 -18.83 -5.46
CA LYS A 47 -4.58 -17.93 -5.35
C LYS A 47 -4.32 -17.14 -6.63
N ILE A 48 -4.40 -17.78 -7.79
CA ILE A 48 -4.19 -17.14 -9.09
C ILE A 48 -5.29 -16.12 -9.35
N PHE A 49 -6.55 -16.50 -9.11
CA PHE A 49 -7.70 -15.62 -9.30
C PHE A 49 -7.62 -14.36 -8.41
N LEU A 50 -7.29 -14.53 -7.12
CA LEU A 50 -7.12 -13.40 -6.20
C LEU A 50 -5.94 -12.51 -6.60
N THR A 51 -4.80 -13.13 -6.95
CA THR A 51 -3.60 -12.41 -7.38
C THR A 51 -3.89 -11.55 -8.60
N LEU A 52 -4.52 -12.12 -9.64
CA LEU A 52 -4.86 -11.40 -10.86
C LEU A 52 -5.66 -10.13 -10.55
N GLY A 53 -6.68 -10.25 -9.70
CA GLY A 53 -7.48 -9.09 -9.32
C GLY A 53 -6.75 -8.05 -8.49
N PHE A 54 -5.89 -8.46 -7.56
CA PHE A 54 -5.09 -7.51 -6.80
C PHE A 54 -4.04 -6.80 -7.67
N VAL A 55 -3.48 -7.48 -8.66
CA VAL A 55 -2.59 -6.86 -9.66
C VAL A 55 -3.37 -5.86 -10.52
N LEU A 56 -4.55 -6.23 -11.00
CA LEU A 56 -5.42 -5.33 -11.77
C LEU A 56 -5.88 -4.12 -10.95
N ALA A 57 -6.24 -4.32 -9.68
CA ALA A 57 -6.57 -3.22 -8.76
C ALA A 57 -5.37 -2.28 -8.58
N THR A 58 -4.17 -2.83 -8.40
CA THR A 58 -2.93 -2.05 -8.31
C THR A 58 -2.66 -1.29 -9.60
N PHE A 59 -2.84 -1.93 -10.76
CA PHE A 59 -2.72 -1.32 -12.08
C PHE A 59 -3.62 -0.10 -12.24
N ILE A 60 -4.91 -0.27 -11.96
CA ILE A 60 -5.91 0.79 -12.05
C ILE A 60 -5.57 1.92 -11.08
N SER A 61 -5.14 1.59 -9.86
CA SER A 61 -4.76 2.57 -8.83
C SER A 61 -3.57 3.45 -9.20
N ILE A 62 -2.70 2.98 -10.11
CA ILE A 62 -1.53 3.73 -10.59
C ILE A 62 -1.88 4.48 -11.87
N LEU A 63 -2.37 3.77 -12.89
CA LEU A 63 -2.54 4.35 -14.22
C LEU A 63 -3.69 5.35 -14.32
N VAL A 64 -4.83 5.09 -13.67
CA VAL A 64 -5.99 5.99 -13.77
C VAL A 64 -5.65 7.36 -13.17
N PRO A 65 -5.10 7.46 -11.95
CA PRO A 65 -4.67 8.75 -11.42
C PRO A 65 -3.61 9.46 -12.28
N ILE A 66 -2.65 8.74 -12.85
CA ILE A 66 -1.65 9.32 -13.76
C ILE A 66 -2.35 9.87 -15.01
N GLY A 67 -3.23 9.10 -15.64
CA GLY A 67 -3.99 9.53 -16.82
C GLY A 67 -4.88 10.74 -16.54
N LEU A 68 -5.59 10.72 -15.40
CA LEU A 68 -6.38 11.87 -14.93
C LEU A 68 -5.51 13.09 -14.66
N SER A 69 -4.29 12.91 -14.14
CA SER A 69 -3.37 14.02 -13.87
C SER A 69 -2.86 14.68 -15.14
N ALA A 70 -2.68 13.92 -16.23
CA ALA A 70 -2.24 14.45 -17.51
C ALA A 70 -3.25 15.43 -18.13
N ILE A 71 -4.54 15.28 -17.79
CA ILE A 71 -5.62 16.13 -18.30
C ILE A 71 -5.97 17.22 -17.27
N GLY A 72 -6.07 16.83 -16.00
CA GLY A 72 -6.63 17.68 -14.94
C GLY A 72 -5.60 18.51 -14.16
N SER A 73 -4.30 18.35 -14.41
CA SER A 73 -3.26 19.07 -13.65
C SER A 73 -2.31 19.85 -14.56
N ARG A 74 -1.87 21.03 -14.10
CA ARG A 74 -0.92 21.89 -14.83
C ARG A 74 0.52 21.35 -14.83
N ASN A 75 0.81 20.36 -13.99
CA ASN A 75 2.16 19.81 -13.81
C ASN A 75 2.08 18.29 -13.68
N PRO A 76 2.96 17.53 -14.34
CA PRO A 76 3.06 16.09 -14.14
C PRO A 76 3.19 15.74 -12.65
N ILE A 77 2.46 14.71 -12.23
CA ILE A 77 2.39 14.25 -10.84
C ILE A 77 3.11 12.92 -10.72
N HIS A 78 4.07 12.87 -9.80
CA HIS A 78 4.69 11.61 -9.39
C HIS A 78 3.96 11.08 -8.16
N LEU A 79 3.15 10.04 -8.37
CA LEU A 79 2.42 9.38 -7.29
C LEU A 79 3.34 8.40 -6.58
N ILE A 80 3.29 8.43 -5.25
CA ILE A 80 4.08 7.58 -4.37
C ILE A 80 3.24 6.37 -3.95
N ILE A 81 1.94 6.55 -3.68
CA ILE A 81 0.88 5.53 -3.50
C ILE A 81 1.08 4.61 -2.30
N ASN A 82 2.29 4.48 -1.76
CA ASN A 82 2.63 3.56 -0.68
C ASN A 82 3.51 4.23 0.39
N PRO A 83 3.14 4.16 1.68
CA PRO A 83 3.92 4.73 2.78
C PRO A 83 5.37 4.26 2.81
N LEU A 84 5.63 3.01 2.42
CA LEU A 84 6.98 2.46 2.33
C LEU A 84 7.89 3.32 1.45
N ILE A 85 7.36 3.76 0.31
CA ILE A 85 8.08 4.58 -0.69
C ILE A 85 8.20 6.03 -0.23
N VAL A 86 7.21 6.55 0.49
CA VAL A 86 7.27 7.89 1.12
C VAL A 86 8.44 7.95 2.09
N ILE A 87 8.55 6.98 3.01
CA ILE A 87 9.63 6.91 3.99
C ILE A 87 10.99 6.67 3.31
N PHE A 88 11.06 5.74 2.35
CA PHE A 88 12.28 5.49 1.58
C PHE A 88 12.81 6.76 0.90
N ASN A 89 11.97 7.45 0.14
CA ASN A 89 12.37 8.66 -0.58
C ASN A 89 12.73 9.80 0.36
N SER A 90 12.05 9.93 1.51
CA SER A 90 12.38 10.92 2.55
C SER A 90 13.83 10.80 3.02
N PHE A 91 14.27 9.58 3.31
CA PHE A 91 15.64 9.33 3.74
C PHE A 91 16.62 9.35 2.56
N LEU A 92 16.34 8.63 1.48
CA LEU A 92 17.24 8.54 0.33
C LEU A 92 17.54 9.92 -0.28
N LEU A 93 16.53 10.76 -0.51
CA LEU A 93 16.70 12.07 -1.15
C LEU A 93 17.24 13.12 -0.17
N GLY A 94 16.83 13.06 1.10
CA GLY A 94 17.32 13.98 2.13
C GLY A 94 18.82 13.84 2.40
N TYR A 95 19.26 12.60 2.61
CA TYR A 95 20.69 12.30 2.78
C TYR A 95 21.45 12.26 1.44
N GLY A 96 20.78 11.90 0.33
CA GLY A 96 21.36 11.89 -1.01
C GLY A 96 21.88 13.26 -1.46
N ALA A 97 21.22 14.34 -1.06
CA ALA A 97 21.65 15.72 -1.29
C ALA A 97 22.89 16.11 -0.48
N SER A 98 23.02 15.61 0.77
CA SER A 98 24.22 15.85 1.60
C SER A 98 25.48 15.10 1.13
N GLY A 99 25.32 14.05 0.33
CA GLY A 99 26.45 13.39 -0.33
C GLY A 99 26.99 14.12 -1.56
N GLN A 100 26.47 15.30 -1.90
CA GLN A 100 26.92 16.12 -3.05
C GLN A 100 27.48 17.48 -2.64
N THR A 101 27.23 17.94 -1.42
CA THR A 101 27.84 19.14 -0.85
C THR A 101 28.66 18.74 0.38
N PRO A 102 29.94 19.11 0.48
CA PRO A 102 30.67 18.98 1.73
C PRO A 102 29.98 19.89 2.76
N LEU A 103 29.07 19.33 3.57
CA LEU A 103 28.55 20.05 4.73
C LEU A 103 29.76 20.30 5.64
N ALA A 104 29.98 21.57 5.96
CA ALA A 104 31.20 22.10 6.58
C ALA A 104 31.60 21.49 7.94
N LYS A 105 30.90 20.47 8.44
CA LYS A 105 31.09 19.88 9.78
C LYS A 105 30.79 18.38 9.89
N GLY A 106 30.95 17.57 8.84
CA GLY A 106 30.82 16.10 8.96
C GLY A 106 29.41 15.58 9.29
N ILE A 107 28.39 16.43 9.16
CA ILE A 107 26.99 16.08 9.40
C ILE A 107 26.49 15.41 8.11
N LEU A 108 26.30 14.08 8.15
CA LEU A 108 25.39 13.36 7.24
C LEU A 108 24.07 14.14 7.23
N GLY A 109 23.45 14.38 6.07
CA GLY A 109 22.27 15.24 5.93
C GLY A 109 21.07 14.82 6.78
N GLN A 110 19.89 15.36 6.49
CA GLN A 110 18.69 15.06 7.27
C GLN A 110 17.57 14.52 6.38
N PRO A 111 16.69 13.65 6.91
CA PRO A 111 15.54 13.18 6.14
C PRO A 111 14.61 14.35 5.84
N ILE A 112 13.97 14.31 4.67
CA ILE A 112 12.99 15.33 4.28
C ILE A 112 11.62 14.89 4.80
N VAL A 113 11.21 15.45 5.94
CA VAL A 113 10.02 14.97 6.66
C VAL A 113 8.77 15.81 6.44
N LYS A 114 8.88 17.01 5.86
CA LYS A 114 7.79 18.00 5.76
C LYS A 114 6.56 17.46 5.05
N GLY A 115 6.75 16.70 3.98
CA GLY A 115 5.67 16.15 3.18
C GLY A 115 5.10 14.82 3.65
N ILE A 116 5.75 14.13 4.61
CA ILE A 116 5.30 12.82 5.10
C ILE A 116 3.85 12.87 5.63
N PRO A 117 3.45 13.85 6.47
CA PRO A 117 2.12 13.85 7.06
C PRO A 117 0.99 13.93 6.03
N TYR A 118 1.09 14.80 5.01
CA TYR A 118 0.02 14.94 4.04
C TYR A 118 0.01 13.79 3.03
N LEU A 119 1.15 13.22 2.67
CA LEU A 119 1.21 12.05 1.77
C LEU A 119 0.57 10.82 2.42
N ILE A 120 1.02 10.45 3.62
CA ILE A 120 0.46 9.32 4.36
C ILE A 120 -0.99 9.61 4.76
N GLY A 121 -1.29 10.85 5.17
CA GLY A 121 -2.65 11.27 5.49
C GLY A 121 -3.60 11.13 4.29
N GLY A 122 -3.17 11.53 3.09
CA GLY A 122 -3.94 11.38 1.86
C GLY A 122 -4.18 9.92 1.51
N GLN A 123 -3.17 9.06 1.65
CA GLN A 123 -3.30 7.61 1.46
C GLN A 123 -4.29 6.98 2.44
N ILE A 124 -4.25 7.36 3.73
CA ILE A 124 -5.20 6.88 4.73
C ILE A 124 -6.62 7.34 4.39
N LEU A 125 -6.82 8.62 4.08
CA LEU A 125 -8.12 9.17 3.71
C LEU A 125 -8.70 8.50 2.45
N GLY A 126 -7.89 8.36 1.40
CA GLY A 126 -8.28 7.65 0.18
C GLY A 126 -8.72 6.22 0.46
N GLY A 127 -7.96 5.54 1.32
CA GLY A 127 -8.29 4.22 1.82
C GLY A 127 -9.65 4.09 2.51
N LEU A 128 -9.94 5.02 3.44
CA LEU A 128 -11.21 5.06 4.15
C LEU A 128 -12.37 5.40 3.20
N PHE A 129 -12.18 6.31 2.25
CA PHE A 129 -13.17 6.56 1.20
C PHE A 129 -13.41 5.32 0.33
N GLY A 130 -12.36 4.58 -0.01
CA GLY A 130 -12.47 3.33 -0.77
C GLY A 130 -13.32 2.29 -0.03
N LEU A 131 -13.12 2.15 1.28
CA LEU A 131 -13.95 1.29 2.14
C LEU A 131 -15.41 1.76 2.19
N LEU A 132 -15.65 3.06 2.36
CA LEU A 132 -17.00 3.63 2.42
C LEU A 132 -17.77 3.41 1.12
N PHE A 133 -17.14 3.70 -0.03
CA PHE A 133 -17.76 3.47 -1.34
C PHE A 133 -17.97 1.98 -1.61
N PHE A 134 -17.05 1.12 -1.17
CA PHE A 134 -17.25 -0.32 -1.26
C PHE A 134 -18.45 -0.78 -0.42
N TYR A 135 -18.65 -0.22 0.78
CA TYR A 135 -19.84 -0.51 1.59
C TYR A 135 -21.13 -0.11 0.87
N ILE A 136 -21.18 1.09 0.28
CA ILE A 136 -22.33 1.55 -0.53
C ILE A 136 -22.56 0.58 -1.70
N PHE A 137 -21.50 0.23 -2.43
CA PHE A 137 -21.56 -0.74 -3.53
C PHE A 137 -22.08 -2.10 -3.08
N PHE A 138 -21.62 -2.62 -1.94
CA PHE A 138 -22.08 -3.88 -1.38
C PHE A 138 -23.58 -3.86 -1.04
N CYS A 139 -24.06 -2.76 -0.45
CA CYS A 139 -25.48 -2.57 -0.17
C CYS A 139 -26.32 -2.52 -1.44
N LEU A 140 -25.87 -1.79 -2.47
CA LEU A 140 -26.55 -1.74 -3.78
C LEU A 140 -26.57 -3.11 -4.46
N TYR A 141 -25.46 -3.84 -4.44
CA TYR A 141 -25.38 -5.21 -4.97
C TYR A 141 -26.40 -6.13 -4.30
N LYS A 142 -26.51 -6.09 -2.96
CA LYS A 142 -27.51 -6.86 -2.22
C LYS A 142 -28.94 -6.47 -2.57
N PHE A 143 -29.21 -5.17 -2.68
CA PHE A 143 -30.53 -4.67 -3.02
C PHE A 143 -30.99 -5.16 -4.39
N VAL A 144 -30.14 -5.01 -5.41
CA VAL A 144 -30.45 -5.42 -6.80
C VAL A 144 -30.64 -6.94 -6.92
N ASN A 145 -29.85 -7.73 -6.18
CA ASN A 145 -29.87 -9.20 -6.29
C ASN A 145 -30.76 -9.90 -5.27
N LYS A 146 -31.57 -9.16 -4.49
CA LYS A 146 -32.35 -9.71 -3.37
C LYS A 146 -33.17 -10.95 -3.75
N LYS A 147 -33.89 -10.92 -4.88
CA LYS A 147 -34.73 -12.05 -5.35
C LYS A 147 -33.91 -13.31 -5.67
N ASN A 148 -32.77 -13.15 -6.33
CA ASN A 148 -31.86 -14.26 -6.68
C ASN A 148 -31.12 -14.79 -5.44
N LEU A 149 -30.83 -13.91 -4.48
CA LEU A 149 -30.14 -14.28 -3.23
C LEU A 149 -31.04 -15.09 -2.30
N GLU A 150 -32.35 -14.78 -2.26
CA GLU A 150 -33.37 -15.50 -1.49
C GLU A 150 -33.60 -16.93 -2.02
N GLN A 151 -33.58 -17.14 -3.35
CA GLN A 151 -33.71 -18.46 -3.96
C GLN A 151 -32.48 -19.37 -3.75
N ASN A 152 -31.27 -18.80 -3.67
CA ASN A 152 -30.01 -19.56 -3.63
C ASN A 152 -29.42 -19.80 -2.22
N LYS A 153 -30.15 -19.50 -1.13
CA LYS A 153 -29.63 -19.50 0.27
C LYS A 153 -28.38 -18.61 0.50
N THR A 154 -28.00 -17.79 -0.46
CA THR A 154 -26.90 -16.81 -0.38
C THR A 154 -27.18 -15.60 0.52
N ASN A 155 -28.30 -15.62 1.25
CA ASN A 155 -28.66 -14.61 2.26
C ASN A 155 -27.63 -14.48 3.40
N GLU A 156 -26.74 -15.45 3.60
CA GLU A 156 -25.72 -15.46 4.65
C GLU A 156 -24.51 -14.52 4.40
N LEU A 157 -24.31 -14.00 3.19
CA LEU A 157 -23.18 -13.12 2.92
C LEU A 157 -23.39 -11.76 3.63
N THR A 158 -22.66 -11.50 4.71
CA THR A 158 -22.72 -10.20 5.41
C THR A 158 -21.49 -9.37 5.05
N PHE A 159 -21.60 -8.04 5.16
CA PHE A 159 -20.44 -7.17 4.92
C PHE A 159 -19.26 -7.55 5.84
N LEU A 160 -19.56 -7.88 7.10
CA LEU A 160 -18.56 -8.28 8.09
C LEU A 160 -17.93 -9.64 7.77
N SER A 161 -18.65 -10.57 7.13
CA SER A 161 -18.07 -11.88 6.79
C SER A 161 -16.97 -11.79 5.72
N LEU A 162 -16.94 -10.71 4.93
CA LEU A 162 -15.82 -10.42 4.04
C LEU A 162 -14.51 -10.12 4.79
N PHE A 163 -14.56 -9.78 6.07
CA PHE A 163 -13.40 -9.42 6.90
C PHE A 163 -13.14 -10.43 8.03
N ALA A 164 -13.88 -11.54 8.08
CA ALA A 164 -13.65 -12.59 9.05
C ALA A 164 -12.22 -13.15 8.90
N ASN A 165 -11.46 -13.14 10.00
CA ASN A 165 -10.05 -13.50 9.96
C ASN A 165 -9.91 -15.01 9.86
N LYS A 166 -9.20 -15.49 8.83
CA LYS A 166 -8.87 -16.91 8.64
C LYS A 166 -7.40 -17.23 8.94
N SER A 167 -6.58 -16.24 9.33
CA SER A 167 -5.14 -16.47 9.50
C SER A 167 -4.81 -17.09 10.86
N ASN A 168 -4.46 -18.36 10.86
CA ASN A 168 -3.96 -19.09 12.02
C ASN A 168 -2.43 -18.97 12.22
N LEU A 169 -1.80 -17.97 11.60
CA LEU A 169 -0.36 -17.76 11.71
C LEU A 169 -0.01 -17.26 13.11
N SER A 170 0.92 -17.96 13.79
CA SER A 170 1.59 -17.48 14.99
C SER A 170 2.31 -16.14 14.72
N ILE A 171 2.45 -15.30 15.74
CA ILE A 171 3.12 -13.98 15.64
C ILE A 171 4.50 -14.09 14.95
N GLY A 172 5.36 -15.02 15.38
CA GLY A 172 6.71 -15.15 14.82
C GLY A 172 6.70 -15.41 13.30
N ARG A 173 5.87 -16.37 12.85
CA ARG A 173 5.68 -16.63 11.41
C ARG A 173 5.09 -15.44 10.66
N PHE A 174 4.19 -14.68 11.31
CA PHE A 174 3.65 -13.45 10.74
C PHE A 174 4.74 -12.39 10.54
N VAL A 175 5.59 -12.15 11.55
CA VAL A 175 6.72 -11.22 11.47
C VAL A 175 7.66 -11.61 10.34
N VAL A 176 8.14 -12.86 10.30
CA VAL A 176 9.06 -13.32 9.26
C VAL A 176 8.47 -13.14 7.86
N LYS A 177 7.19 -13.51 7.68
CA LYS A 177 6.48 -13.34 6.43
C LYS A 177 6.39 -11.87 6.01
N GLU A 178 5.89 -10.99 6.87
CA GLU A 178 5.75 -9.56 6.56
C GLU A 178 7.11 -8.93 6.29
N SER A 179 8.13 -9.21 7.12
CA SER A 179 9.49 -8.70 6.92
C SER A 179 10.07 -9.12 5.57
N PHE A 180 9.93 -10.40 5.20
CA PHE A 180 10.44 -10.92 3.92
C PHE A 180 9.80 -10.23 2.71
N PHE A 181 8.46 -10.14 2.67
CA PHE A 181 7.78 -9.57 1.51
C PHE A 181 7.90 -8.04 1.44
N ILE A 182 7.90 -7.33 2.57
CA ILE A 182 8.16 -5.89 2.58
C ILE A 182 9.59 -5.60 2.14
N LEU A 183 10.59 -6.38 2.60
CA LEU A 183 11.97 -6.26 2.16
C LEU A 183 12.10 -6.50 0.65
N LEU A 184 11.49 -7.58 0.14
CA LEU A 184 11.51 -7.91 -1.29
C LEU A 184 10.88 -6.80 -2.13
N LEU A 185 9.73 -6.27 -1.69
CA LEU A 185 9.07 -5.14 -2.36
C LEU A 185 9.99 -3.91 -2.39
N MET A 186 10.63 -3.58 -1.27
CA MET A 186 11.51 -2.41 -1.16
C MET A 186 12.84 -2.54 -1.90
N LEU A 187 13.33 -3.75 -2.12
CA LEU A 187 14.54 -3.99 -2.92
C LEU A 187 14.29 -3.93 -4.43
N LEU A 188 13.05 -4.18 -4.88
CA LEU A 188 12.74 -4.26 -6.31
C LEU A 188 11.98 -3.03 -6.81
N PHE A 189 10.92 -2.62 -6.11
CA PHE A 189 9.98 -1.62 -6.62
C PHE A 189 10.56 -0.19 -6.74
N PRO A 190 11.22 0.38 -5.71
CA PRO A 190 11.77 1.74 -5.81
C PRO A 190 12.87 1.83 -6.87
N PHE A 191 13.75 0.82 -6.95
CA PHE A 191 14.89 0.83 -7.85
C PHE A 191 14.49 0.76 -9.33
N ILE A 192 13.42 0.05 -9.68
CA ILE A 192 12.86 0.10 -11.04
C ILE A 192 12.38 1.52 -11.38
N GLY A 193 11.77 2.20 -10.41
CA GLY A 193 11.33 3.58 -10.56
C GLY A 193 12.48 4.59 -10.73
N MET A 194 13.70 4.20 -10.36
CA MET A 194 14.92 5.02 -10.46
C MET A 194 15.79 4.71 -11.69
N ILE A 195 15.36 3.79 -12.56
CA ILE A 195 16.09 3.49 -13.80
C ILE A 195 16.15 4.75 -14.67
N ASN A 196 17.35 5.11 -15.11
CA ASN A 196 17.57 6.27 -15.97
C ASN A 196 16.99 6.02 -17.36
N THR A 197 15.87 6.68 -17.65
CA THR A 197 15.14 6.56 -18.93
C THR A 197 15.96 7.01 -20.14
N ALA A 198 16.85 8.00 -19.96
CA ALA A 198 17.73 8.48 -21.03
C ALA A 198 18.81 7.45 -21.37
N THR A 199 19.42 6.82 -20.35
CA THR A 199 20.47 5.81 -20.55
C THR A 199 19.94 4.52 -21.16
N TYR A 200 18.74 4.08 -20.73
CA TYR A 200 18.17 2.81 -21.17
C TYR A 200 17.12 2.95 -22.28
N SER A 201 16.97 4.14 -22.86
CA SER A 201 15.96 4.47 -23.88
C SER A 201 14.55 3.99 -23.52
N SER A 202 14.24 4.01 -22.22
CA SER A 202 12.94 3.59 -21.69
C SER A 202 12.04 4.79 -21.45
N ASN A 203 10.74 4.55 -21.27
CA ASN A 203 9.79 5.60 -20.89
C ASN A 203 9.10 5.29 -19.55
N HIS A 204 8.46 6.31 -18.95
CA HIS A 204 7.80 6.17 -17.65
C HIS A 204 6.69 5.09 -17.65
N PHE A 205 6.00 4.90 -18.78
CA PHE A 205 4.99 3.84 -18.91
C PHE A 205 5.62 2.45 -18.81
N GLN A 206 6.74 2.21 -19.48
CA GLN A 206 7.48 0.95 -19.41
C GLN A 206 8.02 0.68 -18.01
N LEU A 207 8.50 1.70 -17.30
CA LEU A 207 8.93 1.56 -15.91
C LEU A 207 7.78 1.15 -14.99
N HIS A 208 6.61 1.78 -15.15
CA HIS A 208 5.42 1.37 -14.40
C HIS A 208 4.97 -0.05 -14.75
N LEU A 209 5.03 -0.46 -16.02
CA LEU A 209 4.73 -1.83 -16.43
C LEU A 209 5.68 -2.84 -15.78
N ALA A 210 6.98 -2.56 -15.74
CA ALA A 210 7.96 -3.40 -15.05
C ALA A 210 7.68 -3.49 -13.54
N GLN A 211 7.36 -2.36 -12.91
CA GLN A 211 6.94 -2.31 -11.50
C GLN A 211 5.70 -3.18 -11.24
N LEU A 212 4.72 -3.18 -12.14
CA LEU A 212 3.50 -3.99 -12.04
C LEU A 212 3.78 -5.48 -12.15
N VAL A 213 4.66 -5.88 -13.08
CA VAL A 213 5.11 -7.28 -13.20
C VAL A 213 5.76 -7.73 -11.89
N VAL A 214 6.64 -6.92 -11.32
CA VAL A 214 7.29 -7.21 -10.04
C VAL A 214 6.28 -7.31 -8.89
N ILE A 215 5.37 -6.33 -8.76
CA ILE A 215 4.30 -6.40 -7.76
C ILE A 215 3.48 -7.67 -7.95
N GLY A 216 3.15 -8.03 -9.19
CA GLY A 216 2.37 -9.23 -9.48
C GLY A 216 3.06 -10.51 -9.07
N VAL A 217 4.36 -10.64 -9.32
CA VAL A 217 5.16 -11.78 -8.85
C VAL A 217 5.20 -11.83 -7.32
N ILE A 218 5.43 -10.69 -6.65
CA ILE A 218 5.46 -10.63 -5.19
C ILE A 218 4.10 -10.99 -4.60
N ILE A 219 2.99 -10.44 -5.12
CA ILE A 219 1.63 -10.76 -4.68
C ILE A 219 1.35 -12.25 -4.89
N LEU A 220 1.72 -12.81 -6.06
CA LEU A 220 1.52 -14.23 -6.36
C LEU A 220 2.24 -15.12 -5.35
N ILE A 221 3.52 -14.89 -5.10
CA ILE A 221 4.30 -15.68 -4.14
C ILE A 221 3.73 -15.49 -2.73
N SER A 222 3.37 -14.26 -2.35
CA SER A 222 2.78 -13.97 -1.04
C SER A 222 1.42 -14.62 -0.82
N SER A 223 0.66 -14.90 -1.88
CA SER A 223 -0.65 -15.57 -1.80
C SER A 223 -0.55 -16.97 -1.18
N PHE A 224 0.61 -17.63 -1.29
CA PHE A 224 0.87 -18.92 -0.62
C PHE A 224 1.04 -18.79 0.90
N PHE A 225 1.23 -17.57 1.40
CA PHE A 225 1.40 -17.23 2.81
C PHE A 225 0.28 -16.34 3.37
N ASN A 226 -0.93 -16.42 2.78
CA ASN A 226 -2.10 -15.58 3.12
C ASN A 226 -1.92 -14.09 2.79
N PHE A 227 -1.12 -13.78 1.76
CA PHE A 227 -0.74 -12.42 1.37
C PHE A 227 0.02 -11.67 2.48
N PHE A 228 0.65 -10.56 2.12
CA PHE A 228 1.30 -9.64 3.06
C PHE A 228 0.60 -8.28 3.02
N ALA A 229 0.88 -7.42 4.00
CA ALA A 229 0.34 -6.07 4.03
C ALA A 229 1.04 -5.18 3.00
N PHE A 230 0.68 -5.33 1.72
CA PHE A 230 1.23 -4.56 0.60
C PHE A 230 1.14 -3.04 0.82
N HIS A 231 0.05 -2.58 1.43
CA HIS A 231 -0.18 -1.18 1.79
C HIS A 231 -0.72 -1.10 3.22
N LEU A 232 -0.25 -0.13 4.01
CA LEU A 232 -0.60 0.04 5.43
C LEU A 232 -2.11 0.21 5.68
N ILE A 233 -2.84 0.70 4.67
CA ILE A 233 -4.29 0.85 4.77
C ILE A 233 -5.04 -0.47 5.01
N PHE A 234 -4.58 -1.58 4.43
CA PHE A 234 -5.29 -2.86 4.53
C PHE A 234 -5.34 -3.38 5.98
N PRO A 235 -4.24 -3.45 6.73
CA PRO A 235 -4.31 -3.82 8.15
C PRO A 235 -5.05 -2.79 9.00
N ILE A 236 -5.06 -1.49 8.62
CA ILE A 236 -5.91 -0.48 9.28
C ILE A 236 -7.39 -0.79 9.07
N ILE A 237 -7.81 -1.07 7.83
CA ILE A 237 -9.18 -1.48 7.53
C ILE A 237 -9.53 -2.77 8.29
N GLU A 238 -8.63 -3.75 8.31
CA GLU A 238 -8.85 -5.01 9.05
C GLU A 238 -9.07 -4.75 10.53
N ILE A 239 -8.27 -3.90 11.19
CA ILE A 239 -8.48 -3.61 12.62
C ILE A 239 -9.80 -2.86 12.87
N ILE A 240 -10.19 -1.93 12.00
CA ILE A 240 -11.47 -1.21 12.09
C ILE A 240 -12.61 -2.22 12.04
N MET A 241 -12.59 -3.12 11.06
CA MET A 241 -13.63 -4.13 10.87
C MET A 241 -13.68 -5.14 12.04
N GLN A 242 -12.52 -5.58 12.51
CA GLN A 242 -12.42 -6.47 13.67
C GLN A 242 -12.90 -5.80 14.96
N SER A 243 -12.64 -4.49 15.12
CA SER A 243 -13.17 -3.72 16.26
C SER A 243 -14.69 -3.65 16.23
N ILE A 244 -15.29 -3.41 15.05
CA ILE A 244 -16.76 -3.42 14.89
C ILE A 244 -17.33 -4.80 15.22
N ILE A 245 -16.70 -5.89 14.74
CA ILE A 245 -17.12 -7.26 15.05
C ILE A 245 -17.04 -7.51 16.56
N TYR A 246 -15.91 -7.19 17.20
CA TYR A 246 -15.69 -7.39 18.62
C TYR A 246 -16.70 -6.62 19.50
N LEU A 247 -17.05 -5.39 19.12
CA LEU A 247 -18.02 -4.57 19.84
C LEU A 247 -19.46 -5.10 19.75
N LYS A 248 -19.78 -5.87 18.69
CA LYS A 248 -21.10 -6.51 18.51
C LYS A 248 -21.27 -7.81 19.31
N LEU A 249 -20.20 -8.36 19.87
CA LEU A 249 -20.25 -9.60 20.64
C LEU A 249 -20.82 -9.36 22.05
N ASP A 250 -21.50 -10.36 22.59
CA ASP A 250 -21.99 -10.36 23.97
C ASP A 250 -20.82 -10.39 24.98
N LYS A 251 -21.07 -10.04 26.24
CA LYS A 251 -20.03 -9.91 27.28
C LYS A 251 -19.19 -11.19 27.45
N GLU A 252 -19.82 -12.36 27.46
CA GLU A 252 -19.11 -13.64 27.59
C GLU A 252 -18.26 -13.97 26.36
N GLN A 253 -18.79 -13.71 25.16
CA GLN A 253 -18.08 -13.92 23.90
C GLN A 253 -16.89 -12.96 23.76
N ARG A 254 -17.05 -11.69 24.15
CA ARG A 254 -15.96 -10.71 24.18
C ARG A 254 -14.81 -11.15 25.06
N ASN A 255 -15.10 -11.70 26.25
CA ASN A 255 -14.04 -12.20 27.12
C ASN A 255 -13.25 -13.35 26.49
N LYS A 256 -13.92 -14.24 25.75
CA LYS A 256 -13.28 -15.34 25.01
C LYS A 256 -12.43 -14.82 23.84
N GLU A 257 -12.93 -13.84 23.09
CA GLU A 257 -12.25 -13.28 21.90
C GLU A 257 -11.23 -12.18 22.22
N LYS A 258 -11.16 -11.68 23.46
CA LYS A 258 -10.27 -10.57 23.85
C LYS A 258 -8.82 -10.81 23.44
N LYS A 259 -8.31 -12.02 23.64
CA LYS A 259 -6.93 -12.40 23.27
C LYS A 259 -6.72 -12.31 21.76
N ASN A 260 -7.67 -12.82 20.97
CA ASN A 260 -7.61 -12.76 19.51
C ASN A 260 -7.70 -11.30 19.01
N TYR A 261 -8.55 -10.49 19.62
CA TYR A 261 -8.66 -9.07 19.29
C TYR A 261 -7.36 -8.31 19.56
N LEU A 262 -6.75 -8.49 20.73
CA LEU A 262 -5.44 -7.90 21.07
C LEU A 262 -4.33 -8.39 20.12
N MET A 263 -4.39 -9.65 19.69
CA MET A 263 -3.45 -10.20 18.71
C MET A 263 -3.49 -9.44 17.38
N GLN A 264 -4.68 -9.00 16.93
CA GLN A 264 -4.79 -8.21 15.71
C GLN A 264 -4.15 -6.82 15.87
N TRP A 265 -4.30 -6.19 17.03
CA TRP A 265 -3.60 -4.94 17.35
C TRP A 265 -2.08 -5.12 17.34
N THR A 266 -1.58 -6.22 17.91
CA THR A 266 -0.15 -6.53 17.85
C THR A 266 0.34 -6.70 16.41
N LYS A 267 -0.41 -7.41 15.55
CA LYS A 267 -0.09 -7.55 14.13
C LYS A 267 -0.04 -6.20 13.41
N LEU A 268 -1.00 -5.30 13.68
CA LEU A 268 -1.00 -3.95 13.12
C LEU A 268 0.27 -3.17 13.53
N LEU A 269 0.61 -3.17 14.81
CA LEU A 269 1.81 -2.49 15.32
C LEU A 269 3.09 -3.02 14.68
N ILE A 270 3.19 -4.34 14.51
CA ILE A 270 4.31 -4.97 13.79
C ILE A 270 4.39 -4.45 12.36
N VAL A 271 3.28 -4.42 11.62
CA VAL A 271 3.28 -3.92 10.24
C VAL A 271 3.67 -2.45 10.17
N ILE A 272 3.18 -1.61 11.09
CA ILE A 272 3.58 -0.20 11.19
C ILE A 272 5.09 -0.08 11.39
N LEU A 273 5.65 -0.83 12.35
CA LEU A 273 7.09 -0.83 12.63
C LEU A 273 7.90 -1.27 11.41
N LEU A 274 7.52 -2.38 10.76
CA LEU A 274 8.20 -2.86 9.56
C LEU A 274 8.10 -1.87 8.39
N THR A 275 6.95 -1.18 8.27
CA THR A 275 6.72 -0.15 7.24
C THR A 275 7.62 1.06 7.42
N ILE A 276 8.07 1.34 8.65
CA ILE A 276 9.00 2.44 8.94
C ILE A 276 10.45 1.95 8.85
N LEU A 277 10.77 0.85 9.54
CA LEU A 277 12.14 0.40 9.72
C LEU A 277 12.78 -0.12 8.42
N ILE A 278 12.07 -0.94 7.63
CA ILE A 278 12.65 -1.57 6.43
C ILE A 278 13.06 -0.51 5.38
N PRO A 279 12.19 0.45 5.00
CA PRO A 279 12.58 1.52 4.08
C PRO A 279 13.77 2.35 4.56
N ILE A 280 13.86 2.64 5.86
CA ILE A 280 14.97 3.40 6.45
C ILE A 280 16.28 2.62 6.32
N ILE A 281 16.27 1.33 6.68
CA ILE A 281 17.45 0.46 6.59
C ILE A 281 17.96 0.39 5.15
N ILE A 282 17.07 0.16 4.19
CA ILE A 282 17.45 0.08 2.76
C ILE A 282 17.98 1.42 2.27
N ALA A 283 17.34 2.54 2.62
CA ALA A 283 17.83 3.87 2.24
C ALA A 283 19.25 4.11 2.76
N PHE A 284 19.54 3.76 4.02
CA PHE A 284 20.88 3.89 4.59
C PHE A 284 21.91 2.99 3.90
N ILE A 285 21.54 1.75 3.54
CA ILE A 285 22.41 0.86 2.76
C ILE A 285 22.76 1.50 1.42
N CYS A 286 21.77 2.06 0.70
CA CYS A 286 22.02 2.76 -0.57
C CYS A 286 22.96 3.96 -0.40
N ILE A 287 22.77 4.75 0.65
CA ILE A 287 23.62 5.90 0.96
C ILE A 287 25.05 5.44 1.27
N ALA A 288 25.22 4.37 2.06
CA ALA A 288 26.53 3.81 2.39
C ALA A 288 27.27 3.31 1.14
N ILE A 289 26.59 2.55 0.28
CA ILE A 289 27.15 2.09 -1.01
C ILE A 289 27.56 3.29 -1.88
N LYS A 290 26.74 4.33 -1.93
CA LYS A 290 27.06 5.57 -2.67
C LYS A 290 28.33 6.24 -2.14
N ILE A 291 28.43 6.43 -0.82
CA ILE A 291 29.60 7.06 -0.19
C ILE A 291 30.87 6.28 -0.51
N GLN A 292 30.81 4.95 -0.46
CA GLN A 292 31.94 4.08 -0.81
C GLN A 292 32.33 4.15 -2.29
N THR A 293 31.34 4.22 -3.18
CA THR A 293 31.55 4.18 -4.65
C THR A 293 31.78 5.56 -5.28
N LYS A 294 31.60 6.66 -4.54
CA LYS A 294 31.61 8.05 -5.05
C LYS A 294 30.62 8.30 -6.20
N ALA A 295 29.60 7.45 -6.35
CA ALA A 295 28.59 7.58 -7.39
C ALA A 295 27.63 8.76 -7.14
N ILE A 296 27.12 9.39 -8.20
CA ILE A 296 26.11 10.46 -8.13
C ILE A 296 24.72 9.81 -8.07
N ILE A 297 23.94 10.06 -7.01
CA ILE A 297 22.51 9.71 -7.01
C ILE A 297 21.81 10.69 -7.96
N SER A 298 21.10 10.19 -8.97
CA SER A 298 20.18 11.02 -9.74
C SER A 298 19.08 11.52 -8.80
N LEU A 299 19.06 12.83 -8.54
CA LEU A 299 18.07 13.51 -7.69
C LEU A 299 16.84 13.95 -8.48
N SER A 300 16.73 13.53 -9.75
CA SER A 300 15.64 13.82 -10.69
C SER A 300 14.36 13.10 -10.29
#